data_AF-A0A0Q9SVD8-F1
#
_entry.id   AF-A0A0Q9SVD8-F1
#
_cell.length_a   1.000
_cell.length_b   1.000
_cell.length_c   1.000
_cell.angle_alpha   90.00
_cell.angle_beta   90.00
_cell.angle_gamma   90.00
#
_symmetry.space_group_name_H-M   'P 1'
#
loop_
_entity.id
_entity.type
_entity.pdbx_description
1 polymer ?
#
loop_
_entity_poly.entity_id
_entity_poly.type
_entity_poly.pdbx_seq_one_letter_code
_entity_poly.pdbx_strand_id
1 'polypeptide(L)'
;MTFNMKGMFDRVMRNKIRMGNFETTDQDMLCIRSLLQFPTTPFSVVDFCAGSGRALEVLTMESSAVTFGIEPNEEKYLELRDRVPNALYGGYEEARISRDFLDYVT
;
A
#
# COMPACT_ATOMS: atom_id res chain seq x y z
N MET A 1 25.70 23.64 17.96
CA MET A 1 24.96 22.36 18.08
C MET A 1 23.91 22.14 16.98
N THR A 2 23.67 23.10 16.08
CA THR A 2 22.64 23.06 15.02
C THR A 2 23.02 22.25 13.77
N PHE A 3 24.30 22.13 13.44
CA PHE A 3 24.78 21.45 12.23
C PHE A 3 24.63 19.92 12.24
N ASN A 4 24.65 19.28 13.42
CA ASN A 4 24.56 17.82 13.55
C ASN A 4 23.13 17.30 13.34
N MET A 5 22.13 18.09 13.71
CA MET A 5 20.72 17.73 13.66
C MET A 5 20.22 17.65 12.21
N LYS A 6 20.64 18.60 11.36
CA LYS A 6 20.30 18.62 9.93
C LYS A 6 20.83 17.37 9.21
N GLY A 7 22.05 16.95 9.50
CA GLY A 7 22.65 15.73 8.93
C GLY A 7 21.96 14.43 9.37
N MET A 8 21.45 14.37 10.62
CA MET A 8 20.63 13.26 11.09
C MET A 8 19.26 13.22 10.40
N PHE A 9 18.58 14.37 10.28
CA PHE A 9 17.31 14.49 9.57
C PHE A 9 17.44 14.08 8.09
N ASP A 10 18.47 14.58 7.40
CA ASP A 10 18.73 14.23 6.00
C ASP A 10 19.04 12.74 5.83
N ARG A 11 19.63 12.08 6.83
CA ARG A 11 19.86 10.63 6.81
C ARG A 11 18.56 9.85 6.98
N VAL A 12 17.69 10.25 7.91
CA VAL A 12 16.39 9.62 8.12
C VAL A 12 15.51 9.74 6.87
N MET A 13 15.45 10.93 6.27
CA MET A 13 14.67 11.17 5.05
C MET A 13 15.22 10.38 3.86
N ARG A 14 16.55 10.34 3.67
CA ARG A 14 17.17 9.53 2.62
C ARG A 14 17.00 8.03 2.84
N ASN A 15 16.94 7.57 4.08
CA ASN A 15 16.66 6.17 4.40
C ASN A 15 15.20 5.80 4.09
N LYS A 16 14.23 6.67 4.40
CA LYS A 16 12.83 6.47 3.99
C LYS A 16 12.68 6.37 2.46
N ILE A 17 13.37 7.25 1.73
CA ILE A 17 13.41 7.25 0.26
C ILE A 17 14.06 5.96 -0.28
N ARG A 18 15.19 5.53 0.30
CA ARG A 18 15.88 4.28 -0.10
C ARG A 18 15.11 3.00 0.26
N MET A 19 14.24 3.06 1.26
CA MET A 19 13.35 1.97 1.65
C MET A 19 12.04 1.92 0.85
N GLY A 20 11.83 2.84 -0.11
CA GLY A 20 10.61 2.87 -0.93
C GLY A 20 9.39 3.48 -0.22
N ASN A 21 9.56 4.12 0.95
CA ASN A 21 8.48 4.79 1.67
C ASN A 21 8.14 6.14 1.02
N PHE A 22 7.51 6.10 -0.14
CA PHE A 22 6.82 7.24 -0.74
C PHE A 22 5.32 7.08 -0.48
N GLU A 23 4.89 7.49 0.71
CA GLU A 23 3.45 7.58 0.95
C GLU A 23 2.87 8.63 -0.02
N THR A 24 1.90 8.19 -0.83
CA THR A 24 1.17 9.11 -1.72
C THR A 24 0.46 10.12 -0.83
N THR A 25 0.58 11.42 -1.15
CA THR A 25 -0.05 12.44 -0.32
C THR A 25 -1.56 12.37 -0.44
N ASP A 26 -2.30 12.76 0.61
CA ASP A 26 -3.76 12.84 0.56
C ASP A 26 -4.24 13.72 -0.60
N GLN A 27 -3.50 14.79 -0.92
CA GLN A 27 -3.81 15.69 -2.03
C GLN A 27 -3.74 14.96 -3.38
N ASP A 28 -2.71 14.15 -3.60
CA ASP A 28 -2.55 13.38 -4.84
C ASP A 28 -3.62 12.29 -4.94
N MET A 29 -3.94 11.62 -3.83
CA MET A 29 -4.99 10.60 -3.78
C MET A 29 -6.38 11.17 -4.05
N LEU A 30 -6.71 12.33 -3.48
CA LEU A 30 -7.97 13.02 -3.76
C LEU A 30 -8.05 13.49 -5.21
N CYS A 31 -6.93 13.95 -5.78
CA CYS A 31 -6.85 14.28 -7.20
C CYS A 31 -7.17 13.06 -8.06
N ILE A 32 -6.52 11.91 -7.81
CA ILE A 32 -6.80 10.66 -8.54
C ILE A 32 -8.25 10.23 -8.34
N ARG A 33 -8.76 10.23 -7.10
CA ARG A 33 -10.15 9.86 -6.76
C ARG A 33 -11.17 10.64 -7.59
N SER A 34 -10.92 11.94 -7.82
CA SER A 34 -11.81 12.81 -8.61
C SER A 34 -11.90 12.43 -10.10
N LEU A 35 -10.90 11.70 -10.60
CA LEU A 35 -10.83 11.23 -11.99
C LEU A 35 -11.44 9.83 -12.16
N LEU A 36 -11.76 9.13 -11.05
CA LEU A 36 -12.32 7.79 -11.07
C LEU A 36 -13.85 7.83 -11.01
N GLN A 37 -14.48 7.11 -11.93
CA GLN A 37 -15.91 6.79 -11.86
C GLN A 37 -16.08 5.34 -11.46
N PHE A 38 -16.86 5.10 -10.41
CA PHE A 38 -17.15 3.77 -9.91
C PHE A 38 -18.60 3.37 -10.25
N PRO A 39 -18.85 2.08 -10.45
CA PRO A 39 -20.21 1.59 -10.56
C PRO A 39 -20.97 1.82 -9.24
N THR A 40 -22.29 1.93 -9.34
CA THR A 40 -23.19 2.02 -8.17
C THR A 40 -23.45 0.65 -7.54
N THR A 41 -23.06 -0.43 -8.22
CA THR A 41 -23.11 -1.80 -7.70
C THR A 41 -21.79 -2.16 -7.02
N PRO A 42 -21.79 -3.10 -6.05
CA PRO A 42 -20.57 -3.58 -5.44
C PRO A 42 -19.53 -4.06 -6.47
N PHE A 43 -18.27 -3.74 -6.23
CA PHE A 43 -17.13 -4.10 -7.08
C PHE A 43 -15.88 -4.35 -6.26
N SER A 44 -14.95 -5.15 -6.77
CA SER A 44 -13.72 -5.48 -6.05
C SER A 44 -12.59 -4.53 -6.41
N VAL A 45 -11.79 -4.16 -5.42
CA VAL A 45 -10.56 -3.38 -5.58
C VAL A 45 -9.45 -4.10 -4.83
N VAL A 46 -8.30 -4.31 -5.47
CA VAL A 46 -7.15 -4.97 -4.87
C VAL A 46 -5.90 -4.12 -4.99
N ASP A 47 -5.13 -4.05 -3.91
CA ASP A 47 -3.78 -3.48 -3.89
C ASP A 47 -2.81 -4.52 -3.31
N PHE A 48 -1.79 -4.88 -4.09
CA PHE A 48 -0.81 -5.90 -3.71
C PHE A 48 0.39 -5.34 -2.96
N CYS A 49 0.49 -4.01 -2.84
CA CYS A 49 1.51 -3.29 -2.08
C CYS A 49 0.82 -2.17 -1.29
N ALA A 50 -0.17 -2.56 -0.49
CA ALA A 50 -1.16 -1.66 0.07
C ALA A 50 -0.59 -0.69 1.12
N GLY A 51 0.63 -0.92 1.61
CA GLY A 51 1.22 -0.13 2.68
C GLY A 51 0.30 -0.13 3.90
N SER A 52 -0.05 1.05 4.39
CA SER A 52 -0.98 1.22 5.52
C SER A 52 -2.46 1.11 5.13
N GLY A 53 -2.79 0.91 3.85
CA GLY A 53 -4.16 0.90 3.33
C GLY A 53 -4.78 2.28 3.10
N ARG A 54 -4.06 3.37 3.38
CA ARG A 54 -4.58 4.74 3.21
C ARG A 54 -5.01 5.04 1.77
N ALA A 55 -4.26 4.56 0.78
CA ALA A 55 -4.62 4.74 -0.63
C ALA A 55 -5.92 4.04 -0.99
N LEU A 56 -6.09 2.77 -0.59
CA LEU A 56 -7.36 2.05 -0.77
C LEU A 56 -8.52 2.78 -0.11
N GLU A 57 -8.37 3.25 1.13
CA GLU A 57 -9.39 4.00 1.87
C GLU A 57 -9.82 5.28 1.10
N VAL A 58 -8.86 6.13 0.73
CA VAL A 58 -9.16 7.41 0.07
C VAL A 58 -9.68 7.21 -1.36
N LEU A 59 -9.05 6.32 -2.13
CA LEU A 59 -9.42 6.11 -3.53
C LEU A 59 -10.78 5.43 -3.68
N THR A 60 -11.27 4.73 -2.66
CA THR A 60 -12.58 4.07 -2.67
C THR A 60 -13.63 4.79 -1.82
N MET A 61 -13.32 5.97 -1.26
CA MET A 61 -14.29 6.72 -0.47
C MET A 61 -15.58 6.96 -1.24
N GLU A 62 -16.71 6.87 -0.54
CA GLU A 62 -18.06 7.07 -1.08
C GLU A 62 -18.39 6.16 -2.27
N SER A 63 -17.81 4.95 -2.31
CA SER A 63 -18.08 3.94 -3.34
C SER A 63 -18.61 2.64 -2.73
N SER A 64 -19.08 1.72 -3.58
CA SER A 64 -19.47 0.37 -3.18
C SER A 64 -18.31 -0.65 -3.26
N ALA A 65 -17.06 -0.17 -3.15
CA ALA A 65 -15.89 -1.03 -3.25
C ALA A 65 -15.80 -2.04 -2.11
N VAL A 66 -15.45 -3.27 -2.45
CA VAL A 66 -14.95 -4.28 -1.52
C VAL A 66 -13.44 -4.33 -1.70
N THR A 67 -12.71 -3.86 -0.70
CA THR A 67 -11.26 -3.65 -0.77
C THR A 67 -10.49 -4.87 -0.26
N PHE A 68 -9.41 -5.20 -0.97
CA PHE A 68 -8.46 -6.27 -0.65
C PHE A 68 -7.06 -5.67 -0.65
N GLY A 69 -6.29 -5.94 0.40
CA GLY A 69 -4.93 -5.40 0.53
C GLY A 69 -3.94 -6.50 0.87
N ILE A 70 -2.78 -6.49 0.22
CA ILE A 70 -1.62 -7.31 0.60
C ILE A 70 -0.47 -6.38 0.96
N GLU A 71 0.20 -6.66 2.07
CA GLU A 71 1.39 -5.91 2.49
C GLU A 71 2.43 -6.86 3.11
N PRO A 72 3.67 -6.91 2.58
CA PRO A 72 4.75 -7.75 3.13
C PRO A 72 5.46 -7.14 4.35
N ASN A 73 5.34 -5.84 4.62
CA ASN A 73 5.90 -5.23 5.83
C ASN A 73 4.91 -5.39 7.01
N GLU A 74 5.33 -6.08 8.08
CA GLU A 74 4.47 -6.40 9.21
C GLU A 74 3.87 -5.16 9.91
N GLU A 75 4.66 -4.11 10.14
CA GLU A 75 4.19 -2.87 10.77
C GLU A 75 3.09 -2.21 9.92
N LYS A 76 3.32 -2.13 8.60
CA LYS A 76 2.33 -1.58 7.66
C LYS A 76 1.13 -2.48 7.48
N TYR A 77 1.29 -3.79 7.52
CA TYR A 77 0.19 -4.74 7.50
C TYR A 77 -0.74 -4.58 8.71
N LEU A 78 -0.19 -4.33 9.91
CA LEU A 78 -1.02 -4.06 11.09
C LEU A 78 -1.87 -2.79 10.89
N GLU A 79 -1.27 -1.72 10.35
CA GLU A 79 -2.00 -0.50 9.97
C GLU A 79 -3.06 -0.76 8.88
N LEU A 80 -2.74 -1.60 7.89
CA LEU A 80 -3.65 -1.98 6.80
C LEU A 80 -4.87 -2.73 7.33
N ARG A 81 -4.65 -3.69 8.24
CA ARG A 81 -5.70 -4.52 8.82
C ARG A 81 -6.73 -3.70 9.60
N ASP A 82 -6.32 -2.58 10.18
CA ASP A 82 -7.23 -1.67 10.89
C ASP A 82 -8.12 -0.86 9.93
N ARG A 83 -7.73 -0.71 8.66
CA ARG A 83 -8.46 0.08 7.63
C ARG A 83 -9.21 -0.76 6.60
N VAL A 84 -8.65 -1.89 6.20
CA VAL A 84 -9.12 -2.71 5.08
C VAL A 84 -9.60 -4.06 5.60
N PRO A 85 -10.91 -4.39 5.47
CA PRO A 85 -11.47 -5.63 6.02
C PRO A 85 -10.83 -6.90 5.46
N ASN A 86 -10.45 -6.91 4.18
CA ASN A 86 -9.82 -8.07 3.52
C ASN A 86 -8.31 -7.86 3.35
N ALA A 87 -7.61 -7.65 4.47
CA ALA A 87 -6.16 -7.49 4.51
C ALA A 87 -5.44 -8.84 4.70
N LEU A 88 -4.41 -9.09 3.90
CA LEU A 88 -3.51 -10.24 4.04
C LEU A 88 -2.07 -9.78 4.26
N TYR A 89 -1.35 -10.53 5.09
CA TYR A 89 0.08 -10.39 5.22
C TYR A 89 0.74 -11.12 4.05
N GLY A 90 1.62 -10.42 3.33
CA GLY A 90 2.28 -10.92 2.13
C GLY A 90 3.74 -11.32 2.34
N GLY A 91 4.14 -11.63 3.57
CA GLY A 91 5.52 -11.95 3.93
C GLY A 91 6.07 -13.09 3.07
N TYR A 92 7.39 -13.11 2.84
CA TYR A 92 8.02 -14.17 2.03
C TYR A 92 7.83 -15.57 2.65
N GLU A 93 7.57 -15.65 3.95
CA GLU A 93 7.24 -16.88 4.68
C GLU A 93 5.89 -17.46 4.25
N GLU A 94 4.95 -16.61 3.82
CA GLU A 94 3.59 -16.96 3.42
C GLU A 94 3.40 -16.96 1.90
N ALA A 95 4.22 -16.19 1.16
CA ALA A 95 4.21 -16.19 -0.29
C ALA A 95 4.56 -17.59 -0.83
N ARG A 96 3.67 -18.16 -1.65
CA ARG A 96 3.87 -19.44 -2.33
C ARG A 96 3.75 -19.22 -3.84
N ILE A 97 4.83 -19.40 -4.57
CA ILE A 97 4.80 -19.60 -6.02
C ILE A 97 4.85 -21.10 -6.24
N SER A 98 3.86 -21.69 -6.91
CA SER A 98 3.92 -23.13 -7.20
C SER A 98 5.11 -23.40 -8.12
N ARG A 99 5.79 -24.53 -7.90
CA ARG A 99 6.95 -24.90 -8.71
C ARG A 99 6.60 -24.99 -10.20
N ASP A 100 5.39 -25.46 -10.48
CA ASP A 100 4.82 -25.64 -11.82
C ASP A 100 4.71 -24.32 -12.60
N PHE A 101 4.76 -23.16 -11.95
CA PHE A 101 4.71 -21.87 -12.63
C PHE A 101 5.95 -21.58 -13.49
N LEU A 102 7.12 -22.10 -13.10
CA LEU A 102 8.37 -21.91 -13.85
C LEU A 102 8.40 -22.74 -15.14
N ASP A 103 7.64 -23.83 -15.19
CA ASP A 103 7.57 -24.73 -16.35
C ASP A 103 6.74 -24.14 -17.53
N TYR A 104 6.00 -23.05 -17.30
CA TYR A 104 5.24 -22.33 -18.35
C TYR A 104 6.01 -21.17 -19.00
N VAL A 105 7.20 -20.83 -18.51
CA VAL A 105 7.98 -19.65 -18.95
C VAL A 105 9.30 -20.03 -19.66
N THR A 106 9.53 -21.33 -19.88
CA THR A 106 10.63 -21.88 -20.69
C THR A 106 10.10 -22.58 -21.93
#